data_AF-A0A521AJX6-F1
#
_entry.id   AF-A0A521AJX6-F1
#
_cell.length_a   1.000
_cell.length_b   1.000
_cell.length_c   1.000
_cell.angle_alpha   90.00
_cell.angle_beta   90.00
_cell.angle_gamma   90.00
#
_symmetry.space_group_name_H-M   'P 1'
#
loop_
_entity.id
_entity.type
_entity.pdbx_description
1 polymer ?
#
loop_
_entity_poly.entity_id
_entity_poly.type
_entity_poly.pdbx_seq_one_letter_code
_entity_poly.pdbx_strand_id
1 'polypeptide(L)' 'MKKKCPRCKGSFECKGSNIQKCQCKSIKLSSQAYQFIRDNYTDCLCLACLQQIEKERQCSPKLSAVPNNQ' A
#
# COMPACT_ATOMS: atom_id res chain seq x y z
N MET A 1 -7.92 -13.24 5.71
CA MET A 1 -8.44 -12.88 7.05
C MET A 1 -8.82 -11.41 7.04
N LYS A 2 -9.95 -11.03 7.66
CA LYS A 2 -10.33 -9.62 7.76
C LYS A 2 -9.48 -8.94 8.84
N LYS A 3 -8.72 -7.93 8.44
CA LYS A 3 -7.99 -7.02 9.33
C LYS A 3 -8.65 -5.65 9.32
N LYS A 4 -8.39 -4.85 10.35
CA LYS A 4 -8.78 -3.44 10.39
C LYS A 4 -7.59 -2.57 10.03
N CYS A 5 -7.81 -1.62 9.14
CA CYS A 5 -6.79 -0.66 8.74
C CYS A 5 -6.55 0.32 9.89
N PRO A 6 -5.32 0.49 10.41
CA PRO A 6 -5.04 1.44 11.48
C PRO A 6 -5.27 2.90 11.06
N ARG A 7 -5.19 3.22 9.76
CA ARG A 7 -5.39 4.58 9.23
C ARG A 7 -6.87 4.98 9.15
N CYS A 8 -7.70 4.20 8.46
CA CYS A 8 -9.12 4.54 8.24
C CYS A 8 -10.09 3.75 9.12
N LYS A 9 -9.60 2.81 9.95
CA LYS A 9 -10.41 1.86 10.74
C LYS A 9 -11.33 0.95 9.91
N GLY A 10 -11.22 0.98 8.59
CA GLY A 10 -11.98 0.15 7.66
C GLY A 10 -11.59 -1.33 7.76
N SER A 11 -12.57 -2.21 7.61
CA SER A 11 -12.33 -3.66 7.54
C SER A 11 -11.91 -4.03 6.11
N PHE A 12 -10.78 -4.71 5.97
CA PHE A 12 -10.28 -5.15 4.67
C PHE A 12 -9.74 -6.57 4.75
N GLU A 13 -9.68 -7.24 3.59
CA GLU A 13 -9.11 -8.57 3.53
C GLU A 13 -7.60 -8.49 3.38
N CYS A 14 -6.88 -8.75 4.47
CA CYS A 14 -5.44 -8.92 4.43
C CYS A 14 -5.11 -10.38 4.10
N LYS A 15 -4.34 -10.58 3.02
CA LYS A 15 -3.73 -11.87 2.67
C LYS A 15 -2.22 -11.79 2.83
N GLY A 16 -1.75 -11.31 3.99
CA GLY A 16 -0.32 -11.24 4.29
C GLY A 16 0.39 -12.60 4.14
N SER A 17 -0.30 -13.70 4.45
CA SER A 17 0.20 -15.07 4.21
C SER A 17 0.39 -15.43 2.73
N ASN A 18 -0.27 -14.71 1.82
CA ASN A 18 -0.10 -14.90 0.38
C ASN A 18 -0.03 -13.55 -0.32
N ILE A 19 1.13 -12.90 -0.21
CA ILE A 19 1.36 -11.55 -0.76
C ILE A 19 1.01 -11.44 -2.25
N GLN A 20 1.15 -12.53 -3.01
CA GLN A 20 0.75 -12.63 -4.42
C GLN A 20 -0.75 -12.37 -4.63
N LYS A 21 -1.59 -12.74 -3.67
CA LYS A 21 -3.05 -12.52 -3.67
C LYS A 21 -3.50 -11.35 -2.79
N CYS A 22 -2.57 -10.60 -2.20
CA CYS A 22 -2.90 -9.42 -1.39
C CYS A 22 -3.27 -8.26 -2.31
N GLN A 23 -4.35 -7.54 -2.00
CA GLN A 23 -4.71 -6.33 -2.74
C GLN A 23 -3.58 -5.27 -2.71
N CYS A 24 -2.75 -5.29 -1.66
CA CYS A 24 -1.56 -4.46 -1.54
C CYS A 24 -0.51 -4.68 -2.66
N LYS A 25 -0.46 -5.85 -3.31
CA LYS A 25 0.42 -6.14 -4.46
C LYS A 25 -0.13 -5.55 -5.76
N SER A 26 -1.45 -5.32 -5.83
CA SER A 26 -2.12 -4.80 -7.04
C SER A 26 -1.82 -3.32 -7.30
N ILE A 27 -1.27 -2.60 -6.33
CA ILE A 27 -0.92 -1.19 -6.47
C ILE A 27 0.59 -1.05 -6.57
N LYS A 28 1.02 0.00 -7.27
CA LYS A 28 2.41 0.39 -7.31
C LYS A 28 2.64 1.46 -6.26
N LEU A 29 3.45 1.09 -5.26
CA LEU A 29 3.90 2.03 -4.26
C LEU A 29 5.27 2.62 -4.66
N SER A 30 5.41 3.95 -4.64
CA SER A 30 6.70 4.63 -4.86
C SER A 30 7.58 4.50 -3.62
N SER A 31 8.91 4.53 -3.78
CA SER A 31 9.86 4.38 -2.67
C SER A 31 9.59 5.35 -1.52
N GLN A 32 9.18 6.58 -1.83
CA GLN A 32 8.88 7.62 -0.83
C GLN A 32 7.67 7.26 0.03
N ALA A 33 6.62 6.74 -0.58
CA ALA A 33 5.43 6.29 0.13
C ALA A 33 5.65 4.96 0.84
N TYR A 34 6.48 4.06 0.28
CA TYR A 34 6.92 2.83 0.94
C TYR A 34 7.72 3.11 2.22
N GLN A 35 8.58 4.12 2.19
CA GLN A 35 9.30 4.59 3.38
C GLN A 35 8.33 5.18 4.40
N PHE A 36 7.41 6.05 3.98
CA PHE A 36 6.41 6.66 4.85
C PHE A 36 5.53 5.63 5.56
N ILE A 37 4.80 4.81 4.79
CA ILE A 37 4.80 3.35 4.94
C ILE A 37 5.33 2.78 6.25
N ARG A 38 6.55 2.27 6.10
CA ARG A 38 7.35 1.56 7.09
C ARG A 38 7.63 2.37 8.35
N ASP A 39 7.78 3.68 8.22
CA ASP A 39 8.12 4.59 9.32
C ASP A 39 6.90 4.92 10.21
N ASN A 40 5.72 5.03 9.59
CA ASN A 40 4.49 5.45 10.28
C ASN A 40 3.56 4.30 10.64
N TYR A 41 3.68 3.16 9.95
CA TYR A 41 2.79 2.01 10.12
C TYR A 41 3.56 0.70 10.15
N THR A 42 3.35 -0.08 11.22
CA THR A 42 3.90 -1.42 11.40
C THR A 42 2.93 -2.54 11.03
N ASP A 43 1.65 -2.24 10.79
CA ASP A 43 0.64 -3.21 10.34
C ASP A 43 0.15 -2.92 8.91
N CYS A 44 -0.64 -3.84 8.35
CA CYS A 44 -1.13 -3.75 6.99
C CYS A 44 -2.18 -2.65 6.85
N LEU A 45 -2.06 -1.85 5.79
CA LEU A 45 -3.05 -0.86 5.39
C LEU A 45 -3.99 -1.42 4.31
N CYS A 46 -5.21 -0.90 4.26
CA CYS A 46 -6.13 -1.23 3.19
C CYS A 46 -5.73 -0.56 1.87
N LEU A 47 -6.23 -1.13 0.76
CA LEU A 47 -5.97 -0.65 -0.60
C LEU A 47 -6.23 0.85 -0.76
N ALA A 48 -7.37 1.32 -0.28
CA ALA A 48 -7.75 2.73 -0.37
C ALA A 48 -6.76 3.66 0.36
N CYS A 49 -6.34 3.28 1.57
CA CYS A 49 -5.35 4.06 2.32
C CYS A 49 -4.01 4.09 1.61
N LEU A 50 -3.57 2.96 1.07
CA LEU A 50 -2.32 2.87 0.33
C LEU A 50 -2.36 3.74 -0.93
N GLN A 51 -3.43 3.67 -1.72
CA GLN A 51 -3.62 4.53 -2.91
C GLN A 51 -3.64 6.02 -2.54
N GLN A 52 -4.21 6.36 -1.38
CA GLN A 52 -4.23 7.73 -0.91
C GLN A 52 -2.83 8.20 -0.51
N ILE A 53 -2.06 7.40 0.25
CA ILE A 53 -0.65 7.72 0.57
C ILE A 53 0.14 7.91 -0.71
N GLU A 54 -0.01 6.99 -1.67
CA GLU A 54 0.63 7.12 -2.96
C GLU A 54 0.27 8.43 -3.63
N LYS A 55 -1.01 8.77 -3.75
CA LYS A 55 -1.44 10.01 -4.39
C LYS A 55 -0.88 11.24 -3.68
N GLU A 56 -0.87 11.23 -2.34
CA GLU A 56 -0.31 12.29 -1.49
C GLU A 56 1.19 12.47 -1.72
N ARG A 57 1.94 11.37 -1.97
CA ARG A 57 3.40 11.41 -2.19
C ARG A 57 3.78 11.60 -3.68
N GLN A 58 2.97 11.07 -4.60
CA GLN A 58 3.12 11.13 -6.06
C GLN A 58 2.73 12.49 -6.67
N CYS A 59 2.07 13.38 -5.92
CA CYS A 59 2.02 14.79 -6.31
C CYS A 59 3.42 15.46 -6.34
N SER A 60 4.50 14.70 -6.13
CA SER A 60 5.84 15.02 -6.62
C SER A 60 6.04 14.39 -8.02
N PRO A 61 6.23 15.18 -9.09
CA PRO A 61 6.13 14.77 -10.51
C PRO A 61 7.23 13.82 -11.05
N LYS A 62 7.81 12.94 -10.24
CA LYS A 62 8.92 12.05 -10.64
C LYS A 62 8.54 10.58 -10.42
N LEU A 63 7.84 10.04 -11.43
CA LEU A 63 7.88 8.68 -12.00
C LEU A 63 8.48 7.54 -11.16
N SER A 64 7.75 6.43 -11.00
CA SER A 64 8.29 5.05 -11.13
C SER A 64 7.17 4.01 -11.18
N ALA A 65 6.45 3.98 -12.30
CA ALA A 65 5.79 2.75 -12.71
C ALA A 65 6.89 1.78 -13.18
N VAL A 66 7.35 0.87 -12.31
CA VAL A 66 8.06 -0.33 -12.78
C VAL A 66 7.01 -1.45 -12.89
N PRO A 67 6.53 -1.81 -14.08
CA PRO A 67 5.88 -3.09 -14.29
C PRO A 67 6.97 -4.16 -14.21
N ASN A 68 7.08 -4.87 -13.09
CA ASN A 68 7.89 -6.09 -13.08
C ASN A 68 6.99 -7.24 -13.53
N ASN A 69 7.13 -7.56 -14.82
CA ASN A 69 6.67 -8.80 -15.43
C ASN A 69 7.68 -9.89 -15.10
N GLN A 70 7.38 -10.74 -14.10
CA GLN A 70 7.61 -12.19 -14.12
C GLN A 70 6.95 -12.89 -12.93
#